data_AF-A0A9E5VUL9-F1
#
_entry.id   AF-A0A9E5VUL9-F1
#
_cell.length_a   1.000
_cell.length_b   1.000
_cell.length_c   1.000
_cell.angle_alpha   90.00
_cell.angle_beta   90.00
_cell.angle_gamma   90.00
#
_symmetry.space_group_name_H-M   'P 1'
#
loop_
_entity.id
_entity.type
_entity.pdbx_description
1 polymer ?
#
loop_
_entity_poly.entity_id
_entity_poly.type
_entity_poly.pdbx_seq_one_letter_code
_entity_poly.pdbx_strand_id
1 'polypeptide(L)'
;MCFREIDRRARACPHCGHMQVRWLWQIVPPFLLIAAGFMVYGEWLSARLRPDGCAEDAVPYTGQITVTQSEMFKGSDVVYVVGKLRNESDVEWEKIGIEAQFFDPQGRLIDAEVKRHYLERLLPHGEMAFKVRTVPDRPVEEYADYGVLVGYAQDIRRGAW
;
A
#
# COMPACT_ATOMS: atom_id res chain seq x y z
N MET A 1 28.13 40.40 27.66
CA MET A 1 27.48 41.37 28.56
C MET A 1 27.73 42.77 28.00
N CYS A 2 26.69 43.62 27.88
CA CYS A 2 26.85 44.99 27.38
C CYS A 2 27.17 45.93 28.56
N PHE A 3 28.04 46.91 28.34
CA PHE A 3 28.73 47.68 29.40
C PHE A 3 27.84 48.68 30.17
N ARG A 4 26.59 48.93 29.75
CA ARG A 4 25.62 49.80 30.44
C ARG A 4 24.20 49.26 30.33
N GLU A 5 23.32 49.70 31.23
CA GLU A 5 21.87 49.50 31.12
C GLU A 5 21.36 50.12 29.81
N ILE A 6 20.78 49.28 28.96
CA ILE A 6 20.19 49.68 27.68
C ILE A 6 18.73 50.05 27.92
N ASP A 7 18.29 51.18 27.38
CA ASP A 7 16.89 51.60 27.40
C ASP A 7 16.00 50.49 26.83
N ARG A 8 14.98 50.08 27.60
CA ARG A 8 14.05 48.99 27.25
C ARG A 8 13.28 49.24 25.94
N ARG A 9 13.24 50.49 25.45
CA ARG A 9 12.57 50.87 24.19
C ARG A 9 13.47 50.75 22.96
N ALA A 10 14.78 50.55 23.11
CA ALA A 10 15.70 50.47 21.98
C ALA A 10 15.59 49.11 21.24
N ARG A 11 15.32 49.13 19.92
CA ARG A 11 15.24 47.92 19.07
C ARG A 11 16.61 47.29 18.75
N ALA A 12 17.67 48.10 18.76
CA ALA A 12 19.05 47.67 18.56
C ALA A 12 19.95 48.43 19.53
N CYS A 13 21.06 47.81 19.94
CA CYS A 13 22.03 48.49 20.80
C CYS A 13 22.72 49.61 20.00
N PRO A 14 22.70 50.88 20.45
CA PRO A 14 23.30 51.99 19.71
C PRO A 14 24.82 51.91 19.60
N HIS A 15 25.48 51.07 20.41
CA HIS A 15 26.94 51.01 20.47
C HIS A 15 27.53 49.82 19.70
N CYS A 16 26.86 48.67 19.66
CA CYS A 16 27.32 47.49 18.94
C CYS A 16 26.42 47.09 17.76
N GLY A 17 25.29 47.80 17.54
CA GLY A 17 24.35 47.52 16.47
C GLY A 17 23.57 46.21 16.61
N HIS A 18 23.84 45.40 17.64
CA HIS A 18 23.21 44.11 17.81
C HIS A 18 21.70 44.28 18.09
N MET A 19 20.87 43.64 17.27
CA MET A 19 19.42 43.64 17.46
C MET A 19 19.04 42.92 18.74
N GLN A 20 18.16 43.53 19.54
CA GLN A 20 17.53 42.88 20.67
C GLN A 20 16.29 42.11 20.16
N VAL A 21 16.50 40.98 19.47
CA VAL A 21 15.41 40.05 19.10
C VAL A 21 14.91 39.33 20.36
N ARG A 22 14.04 40.01 21.11
CA ARG A 22 13.86 39.74 22.54
C ARG A 22 12.81 38.70 22.93
N TRP A 23 12.20 37.95 21.99
CA TRP A 23 11.11 37.07 22.44
C TRP A 23 10.88 35.78 21.64
N LEU A 24 10.61 35.84 20.34
CA LEU A 24 10.23 34.60 19.62
C LEU A 24 11.37 33.57 19.48
N TRP A 25 12.59 34.04 19.21
CA TRP A 25 13.74 33.15 18.94
C TRP A 25 14.36 32.51 20.20
N GLN A 26 14.03 33.00 21.39
CA GLN A 26 14.50 32.42 22.66
C GLN A 26 13.49 31.43 23.26
N ILE A 27 12.19 31.60 22.97
CA ILE A 27 11.13 30.74 23.50
C ILE A 27 10.95 29.48 22.66
N VAL A 28 11.02 29.62 21.34
CA VAL A 28 10.98 28.48 20.42
C VAL A 28 12.17 28.60 19.48
N PRO A 29 13.28 27.89 19.77
CA PRO A 29 14.36 27.78 18.83
C PRO A 29 13.83 27.38 17.43
N PRO A 30 14.31 28.00 16.34
CA PRO A 30 13.82 27.72 14.99
C PRO A 30 13.95 26.25 14.60
N PHE A 31 14.90 25.52 15.18
CA PHE A 31 15.05 24.08 14.96
C PHE A 31 13.86 23.25 15.48
N LEU A 32 13.15 23.70 16.53
CA LEU A 32 11.96 23.00 17.02
C LEU A 32 10.78 23.13 16.07
N LEU A 33 10.62 24.30 15.44
CA LEU A 33 9.59 24.50 14.41
C LEU A 33 9.86 23.65 13.17
N ILE A 34 11.14 23.56 12.76
CA ILE A 34 11.57 22.70 11.66
C ILE A 34 11.32 21.22 12.01
N ALA A 35 11.68 20.78 13.22
CA ALA A 35 11.45 19.41 13.68
C ALA A 35 9.96 19.05 13.72
N ALA A 36 9.11 19.95 14.24
CA ALA A 36 7.66 19.75 14.22
C ALA A 36 7.11 19.67 12.78
N GLY A 37 7.63 20.51 11.87
CA GLY A 37 7.31 20.44 10.45
C GLY A 37 7.68 19.10 9.82
N PHE A 38 8.85 18.54 10.14
CA PHE A 38 9.26 17.21 9.67
C PHE A 38 8.42 16.08 10.27
N MET A 39 7.97 16.19 11.53
CA MET A 39 7.07 15.19 12.12
C MET A 39 5.71 15.18 11.42
N VAL A 40 5.10 16.35 11.24
CA VAL A 40 3.81 16.47 10.53
C VAL A 40 3.94 16.04 9.07
N TYR A 41 5.01 16.44 8.39
CA TYR A 41 5.28 16.02 7.02
C TYR A 41 5.55 14.51 6.94
N GLY A 42 6.28 13.95 7.90
CA GLY A 42 6.56 12.53 8.01
C GLY A 42 5.29 11.71 8.22
N GLU A 43 4.39 12.16 9.09
CA GLU A 43 3.07 11.52 9.27
C GLU A 43 2.21 11.64 8.01
N TRP A 44 2.13 12.82 7.40
CA TRP A 44 1.41 13.03 6.14
C TRP A 44 1.96 12.16 5.00
N LEU A 45 3.28 12.11 4.87
CA LEU A 45 3.96 11.28 3.89
C LEU A 45 3.77 9.80 4.20
N SER A 46 3.81 9.39 5.48
CA SER A 46 3.51 8.02 5.88
C SER A 46 2.06 7.65 5.55
N ALA A 47 1.09 8.55 5.72
CA ALA A 47 -0.29 8.30 5.34
C ALA A 47 -0.48 8.17 3.82
N ARG A 48 0.31 8.91 3.03
CA ARG A 48 0.34 8.83 1.56
C ARG A 48 1.10 7.61 1.03
N LEU A 49 2.14 7.18 1.73
CA LEU A 49 3.00 6.05 1.35
C LEU A 49 2.61 4.75 2.04
N ARG A 50 1.67 4.77 2.98
CA ARG A 50 1.07 3.57 3.55
C ARG A 50 0.53 2.78 2.36
N PRO A 51 1.08 1.60 2.06
CA PRO A 51 0.44 0.74 1.09
C PRO A 51 -0.96 0.47 1.63
N ASP A 52 -1.98 0.55 0.78
CA ASP A 52 -3.40 0.26 1.08
C ASP A 52 -3.64 -1.22 1.46
N GLY A 53 -2.64 -1.87 2.08
CA GLY A 53 -2.37 -3.29 2.01
C GLY A 53 -2.46 -4.02 3.34
N CYS A 54 -3.06 -3.43 4.37
CA CYS A 54 -3.57 -4.18 5.51
C CYS A 54 -5.07 -3.95 5.57
N ALA A 55 -5.76 -4.84 4.88
CA ALA A 55 -7.19 -5.04 4.85
C ALA A 55 -7.78 -5.21 6.27
N GLU A 56 -8.05 -4.12 6.98
CA GLU A 56 -8.96 -4.14 8.14
C GLU A 56 -10.43 -4.03 7.68
N ASP A 57 -10.69 -3.51 6.49
CA ASP A 57 -12.04 -3.31 5.95
C ASP A 57 -12.41 -4.24 4.77
N ALA A 58 -11.54 -5.19 4.41
CA ALA A 58 -11.91 -6.21 3.43
C ALA A 58 -12.94 -7.13 4.08
N VAL A 59 -14.22 -6.79 3.89
CA VAL A 59 -15.32 -7.73 4.12
C VAL A 59 -14.91 -9.04 3.45
N PRO A 60 -14.96 -10.19 4.14
CA PRO A 60 -14.69 -11.46 3.50
C PRO A 60 -15.67 -11.60 2.34
N TYR A 61 -15.16 -11.50 1.11
CA TYR A 61 -15.92 -11.83 -0.08
C TYR A 61 -16.40 -13.27 0.13
N THR A 62 -17.71 -13.46 0.22
CA THR A 62 -18.32 -14.70 0.75
C THR A 62 -18.29 -15.85 -0.27
N GLY A 63 -17.18 -16.03 -0.97
CA GLY A 63 -17.08 -16.96 -2.10
C GLY A 63 -17.96 -16.56 -3.30
N GLN A 64 -18.40 -15.30 -3.38
CA GLN A 64 -19.26 -14.80 -4.44
C GLN A 64 -18.53 -14.51 -5.76
N ILE A 65 -17.19 -14.55 -5.73
CA ILE A 65 -16.34 -14.46 -6.91
C ILE A 65 -15.68 -15.83 -7.07
N THR A 66 -16.00 -16.50 -8.18
CA THR A 66 -15.54 -17.86 -8.47
C THR A 66 -14.52 -17.84 -9.60
N VAL A 67 -13.49 -18.66 -9.49
CA VAL A 67 -12.58 -18.94 -10.61
C VAL A 67 -13.24 -19.98 -11.51
N THR A 68 -13.68 -19.58 -12.70
CA THR A 68 -14.40 -20.49 -13.61
C THR A 68 -13.47 -21.33 -14.47
N GLN A 69 -12.33 -20.76 -14.85
CA GLN A 69 -11.31 -21.41 -15.66
C GLN A 69 -9.95 -20.94 -15.20
N SER A 70 -8.98 -21.84 -15.16
CA SER A 70 -7.58 -21.49 -14.94
C SER A 70 -6.69 -22.48 -15.67
N GLU A 71 -5.54 -21.99 -16.13
CA GLU A 71 -4.47 -22.79 -16.73
C GLU A 71 -3.11 -22.23 -16.30
N MET A 72 -2.17 -23.14 -16.02
CA MET A 72 -0.79 -22.81 -15.69
C MET A 72 0.13 -23.02 -16.90
N PHE A 73 0.95 -22.03 -17.19
CA PHE A 73 1.97 -22.04 -18.24
C PHE A 73 3.36 -21.90 -17.64
N LYS A 74 4.25 -22.79 -18.03
CA LYS A 74 5.66 -22.83 -17.60
C LYS A 74 6.55 -22.28 -18.72
N GLY A 75 7.16 -21.12 -18.49
CA GLY A 75 8.21 -20.54 -19.33
C GLY A 75 9.61 -20.93 -18.85
N SER A 76 10.67 -20.40 -19.47
CA SER A 76 12.05 -20.66 -19.06
C SER A 76 12.37 -20.13 -17.66
N ASP A 77 11.91 -18.92 -17.35
CA ASP A 77 12.26 -18.20 -16.12
C ASP A 77 11.03 -17.64 -15.40
N VAL A 78 9.83 -18.02 -15.86
CA VAL A 78 8.57 -17.44 -15.39
C VAL A 78 7.47 -18.49 -15.44
N VAL A 79 6.66 -18.55 -14.40
CA VAL A 79 5.41 -19.31 -14.39
C VAL A 79 4.23 -18.34 -14.41
N TYR A 80 3.27 -18.61 -15.28
CA TYR A 80 2.05 -17.81 -15.42
C TYR A 80 0.85 -18.66 -15.08
N VAL A 81 -0.10 -18.07 -14.37
CA VAL A 81 -1.45 -18.63 -14.23
C VAL A 81 -2.42 -17.64 -14.87
N VAL A 82 -3.15 -18.10 -15.87
CA VAL A 82 -4.19 -17.31 -16.53
C VAL A 82 -5.53 -17.97 -16.30
N GLY A 83 -6.58 -17.17 -16.23
CA GLY A 83 -7.90 -17.72 -15.98
C GLY A 83 -9.00 -16.68 -16.10
N LYS A 84 -10.18 -17.05 -15.65
CA LYS A 84 -11.35 -16.20 -15.58
C LYS A 84 -11.95 -16.22 -14.19
N LEU A 85 -12.31 -15.04 -13.71
CA LEU A 85 -13.16 -14.83 -12.56
C LEU A 85 -14.58 -14.58 -13.06
N ARG A 86 -15.55 -15.05 -12.29
CA ARG A 86 -16.96 -14.71 -12.46
C ARG A 86 -17.50 -14.19 -11.16
N ASN A 87 -18.18 -13.06 -11.23
CA ASN A 87 -18.99 -12.58 -10.13
C ASN A 87 -20.34 -13.28 -10.18
N GLU A 88 -20.75 -13.94 -9.10
CA GLU A 88 -22.05 -14.59 -8.99
C GLU A 88 -23.06 -13.75 -8.20
N SER A 89 -22.63 -12.59 -7.69
CA SER A 89 -23.47 -11.68 -6.92
C SER A 89 -24.07 -10.56 -7.76
N ASP A 90 -25.10 -9.92 -7.18
CA ASP A 90 -25.73 -8.71 -7.69
C ASP A 90 -24.94 -7.42 -7.37
N VAL A 91 -23.73 -7.56 -6.80
CA VAL A 91 -22.92 -6.45 -6.29
C VAL A 91 -21.67 -6.29 -7.15
N GLU A 92 -21.25 -5.04 -7.37
CA GLU A 92 -20.00 -4.74 -8.04
C GLU A 92 -18.83 -4.78 -7.05
N TRP A 93 -17.75 -5.45 -7.45
CA TRP A 93 -16.54 -5.61 -6.64
C TRP A 93 -15.38 -4.81 -7.21
N GLU A 94 -14.58 -4.22 -6.33
CA GLU A 94 -13.35 -3.52 -6.65
C GLU A 94 -12.18 -4.05 -5.82
N LYS A 95 -10.96 -3.64 -6.20
CA LYS A 95 -9.70 -4.02 -5.52
C LYS A 95 -9.62 -5.53 -5.28
N ILE A 96 -9.85 -6.32 -6.33
CA ILE A 96 -9.82 -7.78 -6.20
C ILE A 96 -8.37 -8.27 -6.11
N GLY A 97 -8.07 -9.03 -5.07
CA GLY A 97 -6.82 -9.77 -4.89
C GLY A 97 -6.95 -11.21 -5.36
N ILE A 98 -5.96 -11.66 -6.11
CA ILE A 98 -5.88 -13.04 -6.59
C ILE A 98 -4.59 -13.65 -6.06
N GLU A 99 -4.70 -14.82 -5.47
CA GLU A 99 -3.59 -15.61 -4.97
C GLU A 99 -3.46 -16.87 -5.84
N ALA A 100 -2.26 -17.09 -6.38
CA ALA A 100 -1.89 -18.32 -7.02
C ALA A 100 -0.94 -19.09 -6.10
N GLN A 101 -1.29 -20.34 -5.78
CA GLN A 101 -0.50 -21.26 -4.98
C GLN A 101 0.08 -22.33 -5.90
N PHE A 102 1.34 -22.71 -5.69
CA PHE A 102 2.03 -23.69 -6.53
C PHE A 102 2.51 -24.87 -5.69
N PHE A 103 2.33 -26.07 -6.22
CA PHE A 103 2.58 -27.31 -5.51
C PHE A 103 3.58 -28.20 -6.27
N ASP A 104 4.38 -28.94 -5.50
CA ASP A 104 5.29 -29.95 -6.03
C ASP A 104 4.57 -31.25 -6.41
N PRO A 105 5.24 -32.23 -7.06
CA PRO A 105 4.62 -33.51 -7.41
C PRO A 105 4.16 -34.34 -6.21
N GLN A 106 4.60 -33.99 -4.99
CA GLN A 106 4.17 -34.62 -3.74
C GLN A 106 2.98 -33.87 -3.10
N GLY A 107 2.48 -32.81 -3.74
CA GLY A 107 1.36 -32.00 -3.27
C GLY A 107 1.73 -31.00 -2.18
N ARG A 108 3.02 -30.72 -1.96
CA ARG A 108 3.47 -29.72 -0.98
C ARG A 108 3.49 -28.34 -1.62
N LEU A 109 3.00 -27.34 -0.89
CA LEU A 109 3.09 -25.94 -1.30
C LEU A 109 4.58 -25.53 -1.36
N ILE A 110 5.03 -25.07 -2.53
CA ILE A 110 6.42 -24.66 -2.77
C ILE A 110 6.56 -23.17 -3.01
N ASP A 111 5.51 -22.52 -3.51
CA ASP A 111 5.50 -21.09 -3.81
C ASP A 111 4.06 -20.54 -3.78
N ALA A 112 3.91 -19.23 -3.57
CA ALA A 112 2.65 -18.53 -3.63
C ALA A 112 2.86 -17.07 -4.05
N GLU A 113 2.08 -16.61 -5.04
CA GLU A 113 2.13 -15.23 -5.53
C GLU A 113 0.76 -14.56 -5.37
N VAL A 114 0.76 -13.39 -4.74
CA VAL A 114 -0.47 -12.60 -4.50
C VAL A 114 -0.45 -11.36 -5.37
N LYS A 115 -1.37 -11.31 -6.33
CA LYS A 115 -1.60 -10.12 -7.14
C LYS A 115 -2.66 -9.25 -6.49
N ARG A 116 -2.18 -8.21 -5.81
CA ARG A 116 -3.01 -7.20 -5.16
C ARG A 116 -3.57 -6.19 -6.17
N HIS A 117 -4.80 -5.73 -5.94
CA HIS A 117 -5.49 -4.71 -6.74
C HIS A 117 -5.45 -5.04 -8.23
N TYR A 118 -5.63 -6.32 -8.57
CA TYR A 118 -5.51 -6.75 -9.96
C TYR A 118 -6.56 -6.07 -10.84
N LEU A 119 -7.75 -5.83 -10.26
CA LEU A 119 -8.90 -5.28 -10.96
C LEU A 119 -9.36 -3.98 -10.33
N GLU A 120 -9.63 -3.00 -11.18
CA GLU A 120 -10.37 -1.80 -10.79
C GLU A 120 -11.80 -2.17 -10.43
N ARG A 121 -12.50 -2.94 -11.30
CA ARG A 121 -13.93 -3.27 -11.13
C ARG A 121 -14.31 -4.61 -11.76
N LEU A 122 -15.22 -5.34 -11.12
CA LEU A 122 -15.89 -6.54 -11.61
C LEU A 122 -17.40 -6.38 -11.43
N LEU A 123 -18.11 -6.24 -12.55
CA LEU A 123 -19.55 -6.00 -12.57
C LEU A 123 -20.35 -7.18 -12.02
N PRO A 124 -21.58 -6.95 -11.52
CA PRO A 124 -22.53 -8.01 -11.16
C PRO A 124 -22.70 -9.01 -12.31
N HIS A 125 -22.67 -10.30 -12.01
CA HIS A 125 -22.78 -11.39 -13.00
C HIS A 125 -21.74 -11.36 -14.13
N GLY A 126 -20.72 -10.50 -14.02
CA GLY A 126 -19.70 -10.30 -15.02
C GLY A 126 -18.59 -11.35 -14.97
N GLU A 127 -17.93 -11.53 -16.11
CA GLU A 127 -16.73 -12.34 -16.21
C GLU A 127 -15.53 -11.47 -16.57
N MET A 128 -14.36 -11.84 -16.06
CA MET A 128 -13.12 -11.13 -16.36
C MET A 128 -11.92 -12.06 -16.38
N ALA A 129 -11.00 -11.84 -17.30
CA ALA A 129 -9.76 -12.59 -17.38
C ALA A 129 -8.73 -12.08 -16.37
N PHE A 130 -7.95 -13.00 -15.80
CA PHE A 130 -6.80 -12.66 -14.95
C PHE A 130 -5.50 -13.33 -15.41
N LYS A 131 -4.39 -12.71 -15.00
CA LYS A 131 -3.04 -13.23 -15.17
C LYS A 131 -2.19 -12.93 -13.95
N VAL A 132 -1.76 -13.99 -13.26
CA VAL A 132 -0.72 -13.96 -12.22
C VAL A 132 0.60 -14.41 -12.85
N ARG A 133 1.67 -13.67 -12.57
CA ARG A 133 3.02 -13.95 -13.04
C ARG A 133 3.88 -14.13 -11.81
N THR A 134 4.49 -15.29 -11.63
CA THR A 134 5.51 -15.52 -10.60
C THR A 134 6.88 -15.69 -11.23
N VAL A 135 7.92 -15.24 -10.53
CA VAL A 135 9.31 -15.58 -10.83
C VAL A 135 9.64 -16.77 -9.92
N PRO A 136 9.87 -17.97 -10.47
CA PRO A 136 10.04 -19.17 -9.67
C PRO A 136 11.26 -19.09 -8.74
N ASP A 137 11.04 -19.32 -7.45
CA ASP A 137 12.13 -19.48 -6.47
C ASP A 137 12.80 -20.87 -6.55
N ARG A 138 12.25 -21.76 -7.38
CA ARG A 138 12.68 -23.14 -7.59
C ARG A 138 12.69 -23.49 -9.08
N PRO A 139 13.38 -24.58 -9.49
CA PRO A 139 13.31 -25.06 -10.86
C PRO A 139 11.87 -25.20 -11.34
N VAL A 140 11.58 -24.74 -12.54
CA VAL A 140 10.22 -24.70 -13.12
C VAL A 140 9.61 -26.10 -13.21
N GLU A 141 10.45 -27.13 -13.33
CA GLU A 141 10.07 -28.53 -13.36
C GLU A 141 9.43 -29.01 -12.05
N GLU A 142 9.77 -28.38 -10.91
CA GLU A 142 9.18 -28.70 -9.62
C GLU A 142 7.73 -28.20 -9.49
N TYR A 143 7.27 -27.28 -10.34
CA TYR A 143 5.91 -26.75 -10.32
C TYR A 143 4.97 -27.73 -11.02
N ALA A 144 4.41 -28.67 -10.27
CA ALA A 144 3.59 -29.76 -10.80
C ALA A 144 2.11 -29.39 -10.89
N ASP A 145 1.60 -28.73 -9.87
CA ASP A 145 0.19 -28.37 -9.73
C ASP A 145 0.03 -26.94 -9.20
N TYR A 146 -1.18 -26.40 -9.28
CA TYR A 146 -1.47 -25.04 -8.87
C TYR A 146 -2.91 -24.90 -8.34
N GLY A 147 -3.10 -23.94 -7.45
CA GLY A 147 -4.40 -23.51 -6.95
C GLY A 147 -4.58 -22.02 -7.16
N VAL A 148 -5.81 -21.58 -7.41
CA VAL A 148 -6.15 -20.16 -7.49
C VAL A 148 -7.26 -19.84 -6.51
N LEU A 149 -7.03 -18.82 -5.71
CA LEU A 149 -7.94 -18.32 -4.69
C LEU A 149 -8.10 -16.81 -4.86
N VAL A 150 -9.27 -16.29 -4.53
CA VAL A 150 -9.54 -14.85 -4.60
C VAL A 150 -9.28 -14.24 -3.23
N GLY A 151 -8.05 -14.02 -2.76
CA GLY A 151 -7.84 -13.74 -1.32
C GLY A 151 -8.60 -12.53 -0.72
N TYR A 152 -9.01 -11.53 -1.51
CA TYR A 152 -9.85 -10.43 -1.04
C TYR A 152 -10.62 -9.72 -2.17
N ALA A 153 -11.74 -9.08 -1.84
CA ALA A 153 -12.45 -8.15 -2.72
C ALA A 153 -13.23 -7.12 -1.87
N GLN A 154 -13.41 -5.90 -2.39
CA GLN A 154 -14.15 -4.83 -1.73
C GLN A 154 -15.46 -4.51 -2.47
N ASP A 155 -16.58 -4.42 -1.76
CA ASP A 155 -17.85 -3.95 -2.33
C ASP A 155 -17.72 -2.45 -2.65
N ILE A 156 -17.94 -2.08 -3.91
CA ILE A 156 -17.76 -0.68 -4.36
C ILE A 156 -18.64 0.30 -3.57
N ARG A 157 -19.80 -0.16 -3.06
CA ARG A 157 -20.73 0.68 -2.28
C ARG A 157 -20.17 1.03 -0.91
N ARG A 158 -19.16 0.29 -0.41
CA ARG A 158 -18.52 0.50 0.89
C ARG A 158 -17.15 1.18 0.79
N GLY A 159 -16.56 1.25 -0.41
CA GLY A 159 -15.25 1.86 -0.66
C GLY A 159 -15.25 3.38 -0.87
N ALA A 160 -16.42 4.02 -0.92
CA ALA A 160 -16.55 5.47 -1.12
C ALA A 160 -16.72 6.20 0.22
N TRP A 161 -15.60 6.56 0.86
CA TRP A 161 -15.55 7.52 1.97
C TRP A 161 -14.35 8.45 1.83
#